data_AF-A0A852AMR0-F1
#
_entry.id   AF-A0A852AMR0-F1
#
_cell.length_a   1.000
_cell.length_b   1.000
_cell.length_c   1.000
_cell.angle_alpha   90.00
_cell.angle_beta   90.00
_cell.angle_gamma   90.00
#
_symmetry.space_group_name_H-M   'P 1'
#
loop_
_entity.id
_entity.type
_entity.pdbx_description
1 polymer ?
#
loop_
_entity_poly.entity_id
_entity_poly.type
_entity_poly.pdbx_seq_one_letter_code
_entity_poly.pdbx_strand_id
1 'polypeptide(L)'
;QAGNVPVIFDEHHLSEVQNTASEEKLDRVVDSMKESKVALIGEHLAHVALSLRKLDLFANVVHVKSLSGYQTRHNNLDLVIIREQTEGEYSSLEHEVGQGHSLGQLQWHLCTGGTAPGGPQSPQRGSRGSSEVGLSLPPAVPGLPAPFPSPFPFLFPFPCQLVQNPYQFDVLVMPNLYGNIVDNLAAGLVGGAGVVPGESYSAEYAVFEMGARHPFAQAVGRNIANPTAMLLSASNMLRHLNLEYHSNMISDAVKKVIKGGKV
;
A
#
# COMPACT_ATOMS: atom_id res chain seq x y z
N GLN A 1 25.09 -4.05 -2.03
CA GLN A 1 26.49 -4.49 -2.21
C GLN A 1 27.44 -3.33 -2.51
N ALA A 2 27.30 -2.57 -3.61
CA ALA A 2 28.22 -1.46 -3.95
C ALA A 2 28.36 -0.38 -2.86
N GLY A 3 27.31 -0.13 -2.07
CA GLY A 3 27.33 0.79 -0.94
C GLY A 3 27.94 0.24 0.36
N ASN A 4 28.53 -0.96 0.35
CA ASN A 4 29.06 -1.67 1.53
C ASN A 4 28.10 -1.67 2.73
N VAL A 5 26.81 -1.87 2.44
CA VAL A 5 25.73 -1.86 3.44
C VAL A 5 25.82 -3.16 4.26
N PRO A 6 25.76 -3.10 5.61
CA PRO A 6 25.89 -4.26 6.49
C PRO A 6 24.59 -5.07 6.55
N VAL A 7 24.10 -5.51 5.38
CA VAL A 7 22.88 -6.31 5.24
C VAL A 7 23.24 -7.59 4.50
N ILE A 8 22.82 -8.72 5.06
CA ILE A 8 22.90 -10.03 4.44
C ILE A 8 21.49 -10.38 3.95
N PHE A 9 21.36 -10.70 2.67
CA PHE A 9 20.08 -11.08 2.08
C PHE A 9 19.90 -12.59 2.18
N ASP A 10 18.76 -13.00 2.73
CA ASP A 10 18.22 -14.35 2.57
C ASP A 10 17.31 -14.34 1.34
N GLU A 11 17.83 -14.81 0.21
CA GLU A 11 17.19 -14.66 -1.11
C GLU A 11 16.23 -15.83 -1.41
N HIS A 12 14.94 -15.52 -1.60
CA HIS A 12 13.92 -16.48 -1.98
C HIS A 12 13.39 -16.17 -3.39
N HIS A 13 13.51 -17.13 -4.30
CA HIS A 13 13.01 -16.98 -5.68
C HIS A 13 11.68 -17.73 -5.87
N LEU A 14 10.62 -16.97 -6.17
CA LEU A 14 9.29 -17.49 -6.45
C LEU A 14 8.99 -17.30 -7.95
N SER A 15 9.07 -18.37 -8.74
CA SER A 15 8.84 -18.35 -10.20
C SER A 15 7.59 -19.14 -10.62
N GLU A 16 6.82 -18.60 -11.57
CA GLU A 16 5.54 -19.15 -12.08
C GLU A 16 5.62 -20.52 -12.77
N VAL A 17 6.78 -20.92 -13.30
CA VAL A 17 6.90 -22.11 -14.17
C VAL A 17 6.63 -23.42 -13.41
N GLN A 18 6.52 -23.37 -12.08
CA GLN A 18 5.99 -24.45 -11.27
C GLN A 18 4.59 -24.04 -10.81
N ASN A 19 3.54 -24.53 -11.50
CA ASN A 19 2.15 -24.54 -10.99
C ASN A 19 2.01 -25.30 -9.63
N THR A 20 3.13 -25.85 -9.15
CA THR A 20 3.43 -26.33 -7.81
C THR A 20 4.50 -25.44 -7.17
N ALA A 21 4.26 -24.13 -7.04
CA ALA A 21 4.90 -23.38 -5.96
C ALA A 21 4.28 -23.95 -4.68
N SER A 22 4.84 -25.08 -4.22
CA SER A 22 4.35 -25.83 -3.07
C SER A 22 4.12 -24.84 -1.94
N GLU A 23 2.97 -24.93 -1.25
CA GLU A 23 2.68 -24.12 -0.06
C GLU A 23 3.90 -24.07 0.87
N GLU A 24 4.68 -25.15 0.92
CA GLU A 24 5.98 -25.25 1.58
C GLU A 24 6.99 -24.14 1.24
N LYS A 25 7.12 -23.70 -0.02
CA LYS A 25 7.99 -22.57 -0.38
C LYS A 25 7.45 -21.25 0.17
N LEU A 26 6.14 -21.06 0.13
CA LEU A 26 5.50 -19.85 0.66
C LEU A 26 5.62 -19.81 2.18
N ASP A 27 5.47 -20.96 2.85
CA ASP A 27 5.67 -21.09 4.29
C ASP A 27 7.13 -20.83 4.67
N ARG A 28 8.11 -21.30 3.89
CA ARG A 28 9.53 -20.94 4.11
C ARG A 28 9.79 -19.44 4.00
N VAL A 29 9.15 -18.74 3.06
CA VAL A 29 9.25 -17.28 2.96
C VAL A 29 8.62 -16.61 4.18
N VAL A 30 7.44 -17.08 4.61
CA VAL A 30 6.77 -16.55 5.80
C VAL A 30 7.61 -16.80 7.07
N ASP A 31 8.28 -17.95 7.19
CA ASP A 31 9.14 -18.25 8.33
C ASP A 31 10.44 -17.44 8.32
N SER A 32 11.09 -17.27 7.16
CA SER A 32 12.22 -16.34 6.99
C SER A 32 11.81 -14.90 7.35
N MET A 33 10.59 -14.50 7.01
CA MET A 33 10.03 -13.20 7.40
C MET A 33 9.83 -13.05 8.90
N LYS A 34 9.39 -14.11 9.58
CA LYS A 34 9.25 -14.09 11.04
C LYS A 34 10.60 -13.92 11.75
N GLU A 35 11.65 -14.51 11.20
CA GLU A 35 13.02 -14.38 11.74
C GLU A 35 13.65 -13.02 11.44
N SER A 36 13.60 -12.58 10.18
CA SER A 36 14.25 -11.35 9.71
C SER A 36 13.49 -10.08 10.09
N LYS A 37 12.17 -10.18 10.30
CA LYS A 37 11.20 -9.10 10.58
C LYS A 37 11.04 -8.05 9.49
N VAL A 38 11.92 -8.03 8.50
CA VAL A 38 11.97 -7.04 7.43
C VAL A 38 12.19 -7.73 6.10
N ALA A 39 11.38 -7.40 5.08
CA ALA A 39 11.63 -7.81 3.70
C ALA A 39 11.71 -6.65 2.74
N LEU A 40 12.42 -6.92 1.64
CA LEU A 40 12.37 -6.14 0.42
C LEU A 40 11.83 -7.04 -0.70
N ILE A 41 10.63 -6.75 -1.19
CA ILE A 41 9.91 -7.59 -2.17
C ILE A 41 9.78 -6.84 -3.49
N GLY A 42 10.15 -7.51 -4.58
CA GLY A 42 9.92 -7.01 -5.93
C GLY A 42 8.48 -7.19 -6.40
N GLU A 43 8.28 -7.07 -7.70
CA GLU A 43 6.98 -7.38 -8.30
C GLU A 43 6.64 -8.87 -8.06
N HIS A 44 5.43 -9.12 -7.57
CA HIS A 44 4.98 -10.46 -7.19
C HIS A 44 3.50 -10.66 -7.53
N LEU A 45 3.10 -11.93 -7.58
CA LEU A 45 1.77 -12.35 -7.99
C LEU A 45 0.79 -12.37 -6.82
N ALA A 46 -0.50 -12.42 -7.16
CA ALA A 46 -1.58 -12.43 -6.18
C ALA A 46 -1.43 -13.56 -5.12
N HIS A 47 -0.93 -14.75 -5.49
CA HIS A 47 -0.77 -15.86 -4.56
C HIS A 47 0.29 -15.59 -3.47
N VAL A 48 1.36 -14.85 -3.79
CA VAL A 48 2.36 -14.42 -2.81
C VAL A 48 1.75 -13.39 -1.87
N ALA A 49 1.00 -12.44 -2.43
CA ALA A 49 0.31 -11.41 -1.64
C ALA A 49 -0.70 -12.03 -0.65
N LEU A 50 -1.41 -13.09 -1.04
CA LEU A 50 -2.30 -13.84 -0.15
C LEU A 50 -1.55 -14.51 1.01
N SER A 51 -0.39 -15.10 0.73
CA SER A 51 0.42 -15.77 1.76
C SER A 51 1.00 -14.78 2.78
N LEU A 52 1.38 -13.59 2.33
CA LEU A 52 1.85 -12.50 3.19
C LEU A 52 0.76 -11.94 4.10
N ARG A 53 -0.53 -12.19 3.83
CA ARG A 53 -1.62 -11.82 4.77
C ARG A 53 -1.50 -12.52 6.12
N LYS A 54 -0.82 -13.69 6.18
CA LYS A 54 -0.51 -14.38 7.45
C LYS A 54 0.32 -13.51 8.42
N LEU A 55 0.96 -12.45 7.93
CA LEU A 55 1.78 -11.52 8.71
C LEU A 55 1.01 -10.32 9.27
N ASP A 56 -0.32 -10.24 9.05
CA ASP A 56 -1.17 -9.16 9.57
C ASP A 56 -0.67 -7.74 9.21
N LEU A 57 -0.27 -7.57 7.94
CA LEU A 57 0.15 -6.28 7.40
C LEU A 57 -1.07 -5.38 7.24
N PHE A 58 -1.39 -4.59 8.26
CA PHE A 58 -2.61 -3.78 8.34
C PHE A 58 -2.54 -2.45 7.59
N ALA A 59 -1.35 -1.88 7.39
CA ALA A 59 -1.18 -0.59 6.73
C ALA A 59 -0.19 -0.66 5.57
N ASN A 60 -0.58 -0.16 4.42
CA ASN A 60 0.31 0.09 3.29
C ASN A 60 0.50 1.61 3.13
N VAL A 61 1.74 2.06 3.13
CA VAL A 61 2.15 3.46 3.03
C VAL A 61 2.82 3.68 1.69
N VAL A 62 2.27 4.57 0.88
CA VAL A 62 2.76 4.91 -0.45
C VAL A 62 3.22 6.35 -0.46
N HIS A 63 4.49 6.56 -0.83
CA HIS A 63 5.08 7.89 -0.86
C HIS A 63 5.07 8.47 -2.27
N VAL A 64 4.19 9.42 -2.51
CA VAL A 64 4.01 10.06 -3.81
C VAL A 64 4.75 11.40 -3.78
N LYS A 65 6.00 11.37 -4.24
CA LYS A 65 6.88 12.55 -4.29
C LYS A 65 7.33 12.85 -5.70
N SER A 66 7.24 14.11 -6.12
CA SER A 66 7.84 14.55 -7.39
C SER A 66 9.36 14.47 -7.31
N LEU A 67 9.98 13.78 -8.27
CA LEU A 67 11.44 13.67 -8.37
C LEU A 67 11.97 14.65 -9.42
N SER A 68 12.97 15.46 -9.03
CA SER A 68 13.61 16.40 -9.95
C SER A 68 14.27 15.66 -11.12
N GLY A 69 13.73 15.82 -12.32
CA GLY A 69 14.19 15.14 -13.54
C GLY A 69 13.03 14.55 -14.35
N TYR A 70 11.95 14.15 -13.70
CA TYR A 70 10.71 13.76 -14.39
C TYR A 70 9.87 14.97 -14.73
N GLN A 71 9.54 15.13 -16.01
CA GLN A 71 8.60 16.16 -16.47
C GLN A 71 7.19 15.61 -16.34
N THR A 72 6.42 16.19 -15.42
CA THR A 72 5.03 15.80 -15.13
C THR A 72 4.15 17.06 -15.15
N ARG A 73 2.83 16.87 -15.25
CA ARG A 73 1.88 17.99 -15.23
C ARG A 73 1.94 18.76 -13.91
N HIS A 74 2.12 18.04 -12.80
CA HIS A 74 2.18 18.60 -11.45
C HIS A 74 3.58 18.38 -10.87
N ASN A 75 4.23 19.48 -10.46
CA ASN A 75 5.58 19.44 -9.93
C ASN A 75 5.59 19.71 -8.42
N ASN A 76 6.64 19.30 -7.73
CA ASN A 76 6.81 19.51 -6.28
C ASN A 76 5.66 18.93 -5.44
N LEU A 77 5.14 17.77 -5.83
CA LEU A 77 4.20 17.01 -5.01
C LEU A 77 4.94 16.29 -3.89
N ASP A 78 4.34 16.30 -2.70
CA ASP A 78 4.75 15.50 -1.56
C ASP A 78 3.49 15.11 -0.79
N LEU A 79 2.94 13.94 -1.09
CA LEU A 79 1.79 13.39 -0.40
C LEU A 79 2.04 11.93 -0.02
N VAL A 80 1.40 11.50 1.06
CA VAL A 80 1.47 10.13 1.56
C VAL A 80 0.07 9.52 1.56
N ILE A 81 -0.06 8.33 0.99
CA ILE A 81 -1.30 7.56 1.04
C ILE A 81 -1.08 6.40 2.01
N ILE A 82 -1.98 6.26 2.97
CA ILE A 82 -2.03 5.17 3.94
C ILE A 82 -3.29 4.37 3.63
N ARG A 83 -3.09 3.16 3.15
CA ARG A 83 -4.14 2.22 2.77
C ARG A 83 -4.27 1.14 3.81
N GLU A 84 -5.49 0.91 4.27
CA GLU A 84 -5.84 -0.26 5.08
C GLU A 84 -5.78 -1.53 4.21
N GLN A 85 -5.16 -2.60 4.72
CA GLN A 85 -4.76 -3.77 3.92
C GLN A 85 -5.27 -5.12 4.47
N THR A 86 -5.89 -5.11 5.65
CA THR A 86 -6.38 -6.30 6.39
C THR A 86 -7.78 -6.76 5.96
N GLU A 87 -8.72 -5.84 5.75
CA GLU A 87 -10.13 -6.07 5.47
C GLU A 87 -10.54 -5.43 4.11
N GLY A 88 -11.81 -5.64 3.71
CA GLY A 88 -12.41 -5.05 2.51
C GLY A 88 -12.73 -6.04 1.37
N GLU A 89 -13.08 -5.51 0.19
CA GLU A 89 -13.53 -6.27 -1.00
C GLU A 89 -12.51 -7.30 -1.51
N TYR A 90 -11.24 -7.15 -1.14
CA TYR A 90 -10.18 -8.12 -1.46
C TYR A 90 -10.12 -9.33 -0.51
N SER A 91 -11.06 -9.45 0.44
CA SER A 91 -11.23 -10.63 1.30
C SER A 91 -11.71 -11.88 0.54
N SER A 92 -12.05 -11.75 -0.75
CA SER A 92 -12.48 -12.84 -1.63
C SER A 92 -13.71 -13.60 -1.12
N LEU A 93 -14.50 -12.98 -0.24
CA LEU A 93 -15.79 -13.47 0.20
C LEU A 93 -16.86 -12.97 -0.77
N GLU A 94 -16.95 -13.64 -1.91
CA GLU A 94 -18.02 -13.44 -2.88
C GLU A 94 -19.06 -14.56 -2.70
N HIS A 95 -20.30 -14.19 -2.41
CA HIS A 95 -21.42 -15.14 -2.48
C HIS A 95 -22.17 -14.94 -3.79
N GLU A 96 -22.34 -16.01 -4.57
CA GLU A 96 -23.28 -16.02 -5.69
C GLU A 96 -24.72 -16.04 -5.13
N VAL A 97 -25.45 -14.95 -5.35
CA VAL A 97 -26.87 -14.88 -4.99
C VAL A 97 -27.70 -15.26 -6.21
N GLY A 98 -27.67 -16.55 -6.56
CA GLY A 98 -28.37 -17.08 -7.74
C GLY A 98 -27.78 -16.62 -9.08
N GLN A 99 -28.35 -17.12 -10.18
CA GLN A 99 -27.77 -17.08 -11.54
C GLN A 99 -27.15 -15.72 -11.92
N GLY A 100 -25.81 -15.64 -11.87
CA GLY A 100 -25.03 -14.58 -12.52
C GLY A 100 -24.73 -13.32 -11.68
N HIS A 101 -25.03 -13.29 -10.38
CA HIS A 101 -24.75 -12.13 -9.54
C HIS A 101 -23.78 -12.48 -8.39
N SER A 102 -22.57 -11.92 -8.44
CA SER A 102 -21.61 -11.94 -7.33
C SER A 102 -21.80 -10.68 -6.45
N LEU A 103 -21.91 -10.88 -5.14
CA LEU A 103 -21.90 -9.82 -4.13
C LEU A 103 -20.67 -9.98 -3.24
N GLY A 104 -19.80 -8.98 -3.22
CA GLY A 104 -18.69 -8.87 -2.27
C GLY A 104 -19.22 -8.62 -0.85
N GLN A 105 -18.73 -9.39 0.12
CA GLN A 105 -19.12 -9.28 1.51
C GLN A 105 -18.14 -8.38 2.28
N LEU A 106 -18.55 -7.16 2.60
CA LEU A 106 -17.85 -6.30 3.56
C LEU A 106 -18.16 -6.78 4.98
N GLN A 107 -17.21 -7.48 5.62
CA GLN A 107 -17.30 -7.79 7.04
C GLN A 107 -16.48 -6.77 7.83
N TRP A 108 -17.15 -6.03 8.70
CA TRP A 108 -16.51 -5.08 9.63
C TRP A 108 -16.21 -5.81 10.95
N HIS A 109 -14.94 -5.99 11.32
CA HIS A 109 -14.60 -6.17 12.73
C HIS A 109 -14.13 -4.83 13.30
N LEU A 110 -14.89 -4.34 14.28
CA LEU A 110 -14.51 -3.17 15.05
C LEU A 110 -13.27 -3.54 15.90
N CYS A 111 -12.06 -3.25 15.42
CA CYS A 111 -10.84 -3.30 16.22
C CYS A 111 -10.92 -2.25 17.34
N THR A 112 -11.57 -2.62 18.45
CA THR A 112 -11.57 -1.85 19.69
C THR A 112 -10.53 -2.45 20.63
N GLY A 113 -9.35 -1.82 20.69
CA GLY A 113 -8.41 -2.06 21.78
C GLY A 113 -8.97 -1.49 23.08
N GLY A 114 -9.06 -2.31 24.13
CA GLY A 114 -9.03 -1.87 25.54
C GLY A 114 -10.34 -1.39 26.20
N THR A 115 -11.01 -2.34 26.87
CA THR A 115 -12.01 -2.27 27.98
C THR A 115 -12.48 -0.92 28.59
N ALA A 116 -13.82 -0.78 28.77
CA ALA A 116 -14.50 -0.67 30.09
C ALA A 116 -16.04 -0.90 29.95
N PRO A 117 -16.74 -1.48 30.95
CA PRO A 117 -18.09 -2.02 30.81
C PRO A 117 -19.21 -1.05 31.26
N GLY A 118 -20.36 -1.10 30.56
CA GLY A 118 -21.65 -0.69 31.11
C GLY A 118 -22.39 0.40 30.33
N GLY A 119 -23.50 0.04 29.66
CA GLY A 119 -24.49 0.98 29.14
C GLY A 119 -25.41 0.39 28.07
N PRO A 120 -26.74 0.65 28.07
CA PRO A 120 -27.74 -0.30 27.58
C PRO A 120 -28.03 -0.24 26.08
N GLN A 121 -28.38 -1.40 25.51
CA GLN A 121 -28.97 -1.55 24.19
C GLN A 121 -30.44 -1.10 24.19
N SER A 122 -30.91 -0.47 23.11
CA SER A 122 -32.33 -0.50 22.74
C SER A 122 -32.53 -0.49 21.22
N PRO A 123 -33.63 -1.07 20.72
CA PRO A 123 -33.74 -1.61 19.36
C PRO A 123 -34.54 -0.70 18.43
N GLN A 124 -34.25 -0.69 17.13
CA GLN A 124 -35.24 -0.25 16.14
C GLN A 124 -35.31 -1.15 14.89
N ARG A 125 -36.57 -1.37 14.52
CA ARG A 125 -37.15 -2.33 13.60
C ARG A 125 -37.15 -1.75 12.18
N GLY A 126 -37.00 -2.63 11.19
CA GLY A 126 -36.78 -2.26 9.79
C GLY A 126 -37.90 -1.47 9.11
N SER A 127 -37.46 -0.63 8.18
CA SER A 127 -38.23 -0.15 7.03
C SER A 127 -37.34 -0.21 5.79
N ARG A 128 -37.89 -0.76 4.70
CA ARG A 128 -37.25 -0.96 3.39
C ARG A 128 -36.59 0.34 2.90
N GLY A 129 -35.29 0.28 2.64
CA GLY A 129 -34.51 1.33 1.98
C GLY A 129 -33.49 0.68 1.05
N SER A 130 -33.41 1.18 -0.18
CA SER A 130 -32.22 1.06 -1.02
C SER A 130 -31.01 1.45 -0.18
N SER A 131 -30.11 0.50 0.08
CA SER A 131 -28.93 0.69 0.90
C SER A 131 -27.94 1.59 0.18
N GLU A 132 -28.04 2.91 0.41
CA GLU A 132 -26.87 3.77 0.33
C GLU A 132 -25.81 3.22 1.28
N VAL A 133 -24.61 2.99 0.74
CA VAL A 133 -23.45 2.54 1.50
C VAL A 133 -23.02 3.69 2.43
N GLY A 134 -23.61 3.72 3.62
CA GLY A 134 -23.23 4.64 4.68
C GLY A 134 -21.94 4.16 5.34
N LEU A 135 -20.83 4.86 5.08
CA LEU A 135 -19.59 4.76 5.84
C LEU A 135 -19.84 5.26 7.28
N SER A 136 -20.17 4.35 8.20
CA SER A 136 -20.18 4.69 9.63
C SER A 136 -18.76 4.57 10.19
N LEU A 137 -18.07 5.70 10.33
CA LEU A 137 -16.83 5.77 11.12
C LEU A 137 -17.15 5.64 12.62
N PRO A 138 -16.25 5.05 13.45
CA PRO A 138 -16.40 5.07 14.90
C PRO A 138 -16.41 6.51 15.44
N PRO A 139 -17.04 6.76 16.61
CA PRO A 139 -17.07 8.10 17.20
C PRO A 139 -15.64 8.63 17.41
N ALA A 140 -15.46 9.92 17.12
CA ALA A 140 -14.19 10.61 17.22
C ALA A 140 -13.50 10.35 18.57
N VAL A 141 -12.22 9.96 18.54
CA VAL A 141 -11.36 9.90 19.72
C VAL A 141 -11.25 11.32 20.30
N PRO A 142 -11.67 11.57 21.55
CA PRO A 142 -11.62 12.92 22.13
C PRO A 142 -10.16 13.36 22.30
N GLY A 143 -9.74 14.42 21.60
CA GLY A 143 -8.43 15.07 21.82
C GLY A 143 -7.54 15.26 20.60
N LEU A 144 -7.85 14.68 19.43
CA LEU A 144 -7.21 15.08 18.17
C LEU A 144 -7.97 16.25 17.54
N PRO A 145 -7.29 17.29 17.00
CA PRO A 145 -7.94 18.28 16.18
C PRO A 145 -8.55 17.56 14.96
N ALA A 146 -9.87 17.67 14.79
CA ALA A 146 -10.56 17.10 13.64
C ALA A 146 -9.95 17.68 12.36
N PRO A 147 -9.33 16.87 11.48
CA PRO A 147 -9.08 17.35 10.14
C PRO A 147 -10.44 17.36 9.44
N PHE A 148 -10.73 18.45 8.75
CA PHE A 148 -11.87 18.65 7.85
C PHE A 148 -13.17 19.20 8.48
N PRO A 149 -13.65 20.35 7.98
CA PRO A 149 -15.03 20.78 8.22
C PRO A 149 -15.97 19.92 7.36
N SER A 150 -17.03 19.40 8.00
CA SER A 150 -18.20 18.67 7.45
C SER A 150 -18.05 17.17 7.12
N PRO A 151 -18.99 16.31 7.57
CA PRO A 151 -18.99 14.90 7.25
C PRO A 151 -19.72 14.66 5.92
N PHE A 152 -19.00 14.19 4.90
CA PHE A 152 -19.50 13.62 3.63
C PHE A 152 -20.36 14.51 2.70
N PRO A 153 -19.72 15.09 1.66
CA PRO A 153 -20.29 15.08 0.31
C PRO A 153 -19.37 14.62 -0.84
N PHE A 154 -18.14 14.12 -0.60
CA PHE A 154 -17.10 14.10 -1.67
C PHE A 154 -16.42 12.74 -1.99
N LEU A 155 -17.08 11.59 -1.86
CA LEU A 155 -16.45 10.33 -2.31
C LEU A 155 -16.33 10.23 -3.85
N PHE A 156 -17.26 10.83 -4.62
CA PHE A 156 -17.25 10.77 -6.09
C PHE A 156 -16.28 11.73 -6.81
N PRO A 157 -16.06 12.99 -6.37
CA PRO A 157 -15.11 13.88 -7.05
C PRO A 157 -13.69 13.81 -6.51
N PHE A 158 -13.40 13.00 -5.50
CA PHE A 158 -12.07 12.96 -4.90
C PHE A 158 -10.95 12.59 -5.88
N PRO A 159 -11.09 11.61 -6.79
CA PRO A 159 -10.07 11.35 -7.81
C PRO A 159 -9.88 12.56 -8.75
N CYS A 160 -10.97 13.26 -9.09
CA CYS A 160 -10.91 14.49 -9.88
C CYS A 160 -10.19 15.62 -9.11
N GLN A 161 -10.42 15.77 -7.81
CA GLN A 161 -9.74 16.78 -6.98
C GLN A 161 -8.24 16.48 -6.87
N LEU A 162 -7.87 15.21 -6.71
CA LEU A 162 -6.47 14.78 -6.69
C LEU A 162 -5.76 15.07 -8.01
N VAL A 163 -6.42 14.88 -9.15
CA VAL A 163 -5.86 15.21 -10.46
C VAL A 163 -5.84 16.71 -10.73
N GLN A 164 -6.85 17.46 -10.28
CA GLN A 164 -6.96 18.89 -10.58
C GLN A 164 -6.04 19.74 -9.71
N ASN A 165 -6.01 19.47 -8.40
CA ASN A 165 -5.23 20.22 -7.42
C ASN A 165 -4.68 19.28 -6.32
N PRO A 166 -3.64 18.48 -6.62
CA PRO A 166 -3.06 17.56 -5.64
C PRO A 166 -2.38 18.26 -4.45
N TYR A 167 -2.03 19.54 -4.59
CA TYR A 167 -1.31 20.33 -3.57
C TYR A 167 -2.09 20.58 -2.27
N GLN A 168 -3.38 20.28 -2.26
CA GLN A 168 -4.22 20.42 -1.08
C GLN A 168 -4.13 19.22 -0.12
N PHE A 169 -3.42 18.15 -0.51
CA PHE A 169 -3.35 16.90 0.23
C PHE A 169 -1.91 16.65 0.73
N ASP A 170 -1.78 16.40 2.03
CA ASP A 170 -0.52 15.98 2.65
C ASP A 170 -0.54 14.47 2.97
N VAL A 171 -1.59 14.01 3.67
CA VAL A 171 -1.77 12.61 4.07
C VAL A 171 -3.21 12.17 3.78
N LEU A 172 -3.35 11.04 3.09
CA LEU A 172 -4.62 10.43 2.73
C LEU A 172 -4.75 9.06 3.40
N VAL A 173 -5.81 8.83 4.17
CA VAL A 173 -6.09 7.52 4.79
C VAL A 173 -7.30 6.91 4.11
N MET A 174 -7.17 5.68 3.59
CA MET A 174 -8.18 5.07 2.72
C MET A 174 -8.43 3.58 3.01
N PRO A 175 -9.66 3.08 2.78
CA PRO A 175 -9.93 1.65 2.73
C PRO A 175 -9.21 0.98 1.56
N ASN A 176 -8.99 -0.33 1.65
CA ASN A 176 -8.20 -1.12 0.70
C ASN A 176 -8.50 -0.86 -0.79
N LEU A 177 -9.75 -1.07 -1.24
CA LEU A 177 -10.12 -0.88 -2.65
C LEU A 177 -9.87 0.55 -3.15
N TYR A 178 -10.27 1.54 -2.35
CA TYR A 178 -10.18 2.94 -2.76
C TYR A 178 -8.73 3.44 -2.73
N GLY A 179 -7.97 3.03 -1.72
CA GLY A 179 -6.54 3.30 -1.61
C GLY A 179 -5.78 2.79 -2.83
N ASN A 180 -6.04 1.54 -3.27
CA ASN A 180 -5.35 0.99 -4.44
C ASN A 180 -5.64 1.78 -5.74
N ILE A 181 -6.87 2.27 -5.93
CA ILE A 181 -7.21 3.12 -7.07
C ILE A 181 -6.45 4.45 -6.98
N VAL A 182 -6.43 5.06 -5.80
CA VAL A 182 -5.78 6.35 -5.56
C VAL A 182 -4.26 6.24 -5.65
N ASP A 183 -3.65 5.15 -5.20
CA ASP A 183 -2.21 4.88 -5.32
C ASP A 183 -1.75 4.88 -6.78
N ASN A 184 -2.47 4.16 -7.65
CA ASN A 184 -2.13 4.09 -9.07
C ASN A 184 -2.37 5.43 -9.78
N LEU A 185 -3.44 6.15 -9.41
CA LEU A 185 -3.71 7.48 -9.93
C LEU A 185 -2.59 8.47 -9.54
N ALA A 186 -2.22 8.47 -8.26
CA ALA A 186 -1.20 9.36 -7.70
C ALA A 186 0.19 9.03 -8.24
N ALA A 187 0.50 7.74 -8.47
CA ALA A 187 1.72 7.34 -9.15
C ALA A 187 1.80 7.93 -10.57
N GLY A 188 0.69 7.96 -11.31
CA GLY A 188 0.60 8.63 -12.60
C GLY A 188 0.92 10.14 -12.55
N LEU A 189 0.64 10.82 -11.43
CA LEU A 189 0.93 12.25 -11.28
C LEU A 189 2.42 12.57 -11.16
N VAL A 190 3.24 11.64 -10.64
CA VAL A 190 4.67 11.88 -10.33
C VAL A 190 5.66 11.17 -11.27
N GLY A 191 5.17 10.45 -12.28
CA GLY A 191 6.03 9.80 -13.29
C GLY A 191 5.76 8.31 -13.52
N GLY A 192 4.76 7.74 -12.84
CA GLY A 192 4.30 6.36 -12.99
C GLY A 192 4.74 5.43 -11.86
N ALA A 193 4.31 4.18 -11.92
CA ALA A 193 4.57 3.18 -10.87
C ALA A 193 6.07 2.89 -10.65
N GLY A 194 6.90 3.05 -11.68
CA GLY A 194 8.34 2.78 -11.61
C GLY A 194 9.14 3.74 -10.73
N VAL A 195 8.54 4.81 -10.19
CA VAL A 195 9.22 5.80 -9.35
C VAL A 195 8.65 5.94 -7.94
N VAL A 196 7.55 5.25 -7.63
CA VAL A 196 6.82 5.39 -6.36
C VAL A 196 7.17 4.22 -5.43
N PRO A 197 7.88 4.46 -4.31
CA PRO A 197 8.12 3.44 -3.29
C PRO A 197 6.89 3.23 -2.40
N GLY A 198 6.78 2.02 -1.85
CA GLY A 198 5.72 1.60 -0.95
C GLY A 198 6.24 0.72 0.19
N GLU A 199 5.48 0.71 1.28
CA GLU A 199 5.86 0.06 2.53
C GLU A 199 4.62 -0.53 3.18
N SER A 200 4.65 -1.80 3.55
CA SER A 200 3.56 -2.47 4.25
C SER A 200 4.01 -2.78 5.67
N TYR A 201 3.20 -2.38 6.65
CA TYR A 201 3.49 -2.46 8.08
C TYR A 201 2.52 -3.41 8.79
N SER A 202 3.08 -4.18 9.71
CA SER A 202 2.40 -4.96 10.73
C SER A 202 2.88 -4.50 12.12
N ALA A 203 2.36 -5.09 13.19
CA ALA A 203 2.81 -4.82 14.55
C ALA A 203 4.28 -5.21 14.77
N GLU A 204 4.74 -6.27 14.08
CA GLU A 204 6.08 -6.84 14.27
C GLU A 204 6.94 -6.85 12.99
N TYR A 205 6.32 -6.67 11.83
CA TYR A 205 6.95 -6.87 10.52
C TYR A 205 6.86 -5.61 9.64
N ALA A 206 7.86 -5.40 8.79
CA ALA A 206 7.86 -4.36 7.76
C ALA A 206 8.27 -4.92 6.39
N VAL A 207 7.50 -4.62 5.36
CA VAL A 207 7.73 -5.09 3.99
C VAL A 207 7.89 -3.89 3.07
N PHE A 208 9.03 -3.78 2.41
CA PHE A 208 9.33 -2.69 1.48
C PHE A 208 9.13 -3.19 0.05
N GLU A 209 8.32 -2.48 -0.73
CA GLU A 209 7.90 -2.90 -2.07
C GLU A 209 7.63 -1.69 -2.97
N MET A 210 7.17 -1.91 -4.21
CA MET A 210 6.73 -0.80 -5.07
C MET A 210 5.35 -0.31 -4.64
N GLY A 211 5.15 1.01 -4.57
CA GLY A 211 3.91 1.61 -4.05
C GLY A 211 2.71 1.48 -5.01
N ALA A 212 2.98 1.36 -6.30
CA ALA A 212 1.97 1.04 -7.31
C ALA A 212 2.36 -0.26 -8.02
N ARG A 213 1.40 -1.19 -8.10
CA ARG A 213 1.60 -2.52 -8.68
C ARG A 213 1.07 -2.54 -10.10
N HIS A 214 1.97 -2.44 -11.07
CA HIS A 214 1.64 -2.56 -12.49
C HIS A 214 2.58 -3.56 -13.17
N PRO A 215 2.11 -4.78 -13.47
CA PRO A 215 2.93 -5.76 -14.14
C PRO A 215 3.29 -5.30 -15.54
N PHE A 216 4.57 -4.99 -15.74
CA PHE A 216 5.06 -4.68 -17.07
C PHE A 216 5.65 -5.93 -17.72
N ALA A 217 4.79 -6.93 -17.94
CA ALA A 217 5.15 -8.24 -18.47
C ALA A 217 5.95 -8.17 -19.79
N GLN A 218 5.73 -7.13 -20.60
CA GLN A 218 6.46 -6.91 -21.85
C GLN A 218 7.94 -6.52 -21.65
N ALA A 219 8.35 -6.03 -20.47
CA ALA A 219 9.73 -5.71 -20.14
C ALA A 219 10.56 -6.89 -19.61
N VAL A 220 9.91 -8.02 -19.29
CA VAL A 220 10.60 -9.19 -18.73
C VAL A 220 11.65 -9.68 -19.73
N GLY A 221 12.88 -9.83 -19.27
CA GLY A 221 14.02 -10.26 -20.09
C GLY A 221 14.54 -9.22 -21.09
N ARG A 222 13.96 -8.01 -21.15
CA ARG A 222 14.39 -6.94 -22.08
C ARG A 222 15.32 -5.91 -21.45
N ASN A 223 15.53 -5.96 -20.14
CA ASN A 223 16.38 -5.03 -19.38
C ASN A 223 16.00 -3.55 -19.60
N ILE A 224 14.70 -3.25 -19.67
CA ILE A 224 14.16 -1.89 -19.84
C ILE A 224 13.37 -1.40 -18.62
N ALA A 225 13.28 -2.20 -17.56
CA ALA A 225 12.52 -1.85 -16.36
C ALA A 225 13.22 -0.72 -15.60
N ASN A 226 12.45 0.24 -15.10
CA ASN A 226 12.96 1.32 -14.26
C ASN A 226 13.11 0.82 -12.81
N PRO A 227 14.33 0.74 -12.25
CA PRO A 227 14.54 0.23 -10.90
C PRO A 227 14.31 1.28 -9.79
N THR A 228 13.91 2.51 -10.15
CA THR A 228 13.86 3.65 -9.21
C THR A 228 12.99 3.38 -8.00
N ALA A 229 11.75 2.94 -8.19
CA ALA A 229 10.83 2.63 -7.08
C ALA A 229 11.45 1.62 -6.11
N MET A 230 12.00 0.52 -6.63
CA MET A 230 12.60 -0.53 -5.81
C MET A 230 13.84 -0.04 -5.06
N LEU A 231 14.68 0.78 -5.68
CA LEU A 231 15.86 1.37 -5.02
C LEU A 231 15.47 2.37 -3.92
N LEU A 232 14.39 3.13 -4.13
CA LEU A 232 13.84 4.03 -3.11
C LEU A 232 13.20 3.24 -1.96
N SER A 233 12.48 2.15 -2.23
CA SER A 233 11.96 1.25 -1.20
C SER A 233 13.09 0.60 -0.40
N ALA A 234 14.18 0.19 -1.06
CA ALA A 234 15.37 -0.30 -0.36
C ALA A 234 16.02 0.79 0.51
N SER A 235 16.05 2.04 0.04
CA SER A 235 16.52 3.18 0.86
C SER A 235 15.64 3.39 2.09
N ASN A 236 14.32 3.26 1.96
CA ASN A 236 13.40 3.36 3.09
C ASN A 236 13.55 2.18 4.06
N MET A 237 13.77 0.96 3.56
CA MET A 237 14.12 -0.21 4.37
C MET A 237 15.36 0.06 5.24
N LEU A 238 16.42 0.60 4.64
CA LEU A 238 17.63 0.94 5.39
C LEU A 238 17.38 2.01 6.45
N ARG A 239 16.50 2.98 6.19
CA ARG A 239 16.09 3.96 7.19
C ARG A 239 15.34 3.29 8.34
N HIS A 240 14.44 2.35 8.05
CA HIS A 240 13.73 1.57 9.06
C HIS A 240 14.68 0.72 9.91
N LEU A 241 15.76 0.19 9.33
CA LEU A 241 16.83 -0.54 10.02
C LEU A 241 17.83 0.39 10.75
N ASN A 242 17.55 1.68 10.85
CA ASN A 242 18.40 2.69 11.48
C ASN A 242 19.79 2.86 10.80
N LEU A 243 19.88 2.53 9.51
CA LEU A 243 21.07 2.68 8.65
C LEU A 243 20.94 3.95 7.78
N GLU A 244 20.71 5.10 8.41
CA GLU A 244 20.41 6.37 7.72
C GLU A 244 21.51 6.80 6.74
N TYR A 245 22.77 6.61 7.10
CA TYR A 245 23.89 6.94 6.22
C TYR A 245 23.80 6.21 4.88
N HIS A 246 23.54 4.90 4.90
CA HIS A 246 23.40 4.09 3.70
C HIS A 246 22.11 4.40 2.95
N SER A 247 21.01 4.63 3.68
CA SER A 247 19.73 5.07 3.11
C SER A 247 19.88 6.35 2.28
N ASN A 248 20.48 7.39 2.87
CA ASN A 248 20.68 8.68 2.22
C ASN A 248 21.65 8.58 1.04
N MET A 249 22.75 7.83 1.20
CA MET A 249 23.70 7.58 0.10
C MET A 249 23.02 6.97 -1.13
N ILE A 250 22.14 5.98 -0.95
CA ILE A 250 21.39 5.37 -2.07
C ILE A 250 20.36 6.35 -2.62
N SER A 251 19.57 6.99 -1.76
CA SER A 251 18.52 7.93 -2.19
C SER A 251 19.10 9.09 -3.01
N ASP A 252 20.19 9.68 -2.54
CA ASP A 252 20.83 10.83 -3.17
C ASP A 252 21.51 10.44 -4.49
N ALA A 253 22.10 9.25 -4.57
CA ALA A 253 22.65 8.72 -5.82
C ALA A 253 21.55 8.54 -6.87
N VAL A 254 20.42 7.93 -6.50
CA VAL A 254 19.26 7.75 -7.39
C VAL A 254 18.72 9.10 -7.86
N LYS A 255 18.47 10.03 -6.94
CA LYS A 255 17.99 11.39 -7.27
C LYS A 255 18.96 12.14 -8.19
N LYS A 256 20.27 11.99 -7.99
CA LYS A 256 21.30 12.62 -8.84
C LYS A 256 21.27 12.08 -10.28
N VAL A 257 21.07 10.78 -10.46
CA VAL A 257 20.96 10.16 -11.79
C VAL A 257 19.69 10.61 -12.51
N ILE A 258 18.56 10.63 -11.80
CA ILE A 258 17.27 11.11 -12.34
C ILE A 258 17.37 12.58 -12.75
N LYS A 259 17.95 13.44 -11.89
CA LYS A 259 18.17 14.85 -12.20
C LYS A 259 19.07 15.07 -13.42
N GLY A 260 19.97 14.12 -13.68
CA GLY A 260 20.83 14.12 -14.87
C GLY A 260 20.14 13.67 -16.16
N GLY A 261 18.87 13.23 -16.12
CA GLY A 261 18.12 12.76 -17.29
C GLY A 261 18.64 11.44 -17.88
N LYS A 262 19.24 10.59 -17.05
CA LYS A 262 19.88 9.32 -17.47
C LYS A 262 19.01 8.08 -17.20
N VAL A 263 17.71 8.28 -17.01
CA VAL A 263 16.72 7.25 -16.68
C VAL A 263 15.65 7.24 -17.76
#